data_AF-A0A5C3NBE5-F1
#
_entry.id   AF-A0A5C3NBE5-F1
#
_cell.length_a   1.000
_cell.length_b   1.000
_cell.length_c   1.000
_cell.angle_alpha   90.00
_cell.angle_beta   90.00
_cell.angle_gamma   90.00
#
_symmetry.space_group_name_H-M   'P 1'
#
loop_
_entity.id
_entity.type
_entity.pdbx_description
1 polymer ?
#
loop_
_entity_poly.entity_id
_entity_poly.type
_entity_poly.pdbx_seq_one_letter_code
_entity_poly.pdbx_strand_id
1 'polypeptide(L)'
;MSAGKVMAIGHAEHPESIYNNPRLYPQMFPWLFPYGLGGLSNTNGWKRLPESLHKRQLLMYYDKRFQMDQYFPIIAFNQEQIKSSTTGGFLLADKNSFEDVTERLLSINTTTLSTLAARLAKGENVTPSNKYEEDCFQLLKDLDHIGGHVEGSLTSKKYMRNEIWSLIAYKGAPSWFITFAPADVQHPIALYYASTGQTFQPDLLPKDERIKLIATNPVAGARFFDMMVKLFIRHVLGVHSDHDGLYGETSAYYGTVEQQAPKKYGTKCWIQTLNSDKE
;
A
#
# COMPACT_ATOMS: atom_id res chain seq x y z
N MET A 1 43.46 -10.17 -4.25
CA MET A 1 42.71 -8.90 -4.35
C MET A 1 41.90 -8.95 -5.63
N SER A 2 40.59 -9.20 -5.57
CA SER A 2 39.74 -9.22 -6.77
C SER A 2 39.57 -7.78 -7.27
N ALA A 3 40.10 -7.49 -8.45
CA ALA A 3 39.88 -6.22 -9.12
C ALA A 3 38.37 -5.99 -9.30
N GLY A 4 37.81 -5.01 -8.59
CA GLY A 4 36.41 -4.63 -8.74
C GLY A 4 36.17 -4.15 -10.16
N LYS A 5 35.36 -4.88 -10.93
CA LYS A 5 34.90 -4.44 -12.25
C LYS A 5 33.80 -3.41 -12.03
N VAL A 6 34.03 -2.18 -12.45
CA VAL A 6 33.03 -1.11 -12.43
C VAL A 6 32.28 -1.13 -13.74
N MET A 7 30.94 -1.24 -13.68
CA MET A 7 30.07 -1.05 -14.85
C MET A 7 29.68 0.42 -14.92
N ALA A 8 30.19 1.13 -15.92
CA ALA A 8 29.77 2.51 -16.19
C ALA A 8 28.43 2.47 -16.95
N ILE A 9 27.38 3.02 -16.35
CA ILE A 9 26.09 3.23 -17.00
C ILE A 9 26.04 4.69 -17.46
N GLY A 10 26.01 4.90 -18.78
CA GLY A 10 25.88 6.22 -19.37
C GLY A 10 24.48 6.79 -19.15
N HIS A 11 24.37 8.10 -19.01
CA HIS A 11 23.09 8.81 -18.99
C HIS A 11 22.82 9.35 -20.39
N ALA A 12 21.61 9.11 -20.91
CA ALA A 12 21.13 9.77 -22.12
C ALA A 12 20.59 11.17 -21.79
N GLU A 13 20.57 12.07 -22.77
CA GLU A 13 19.99 13.42 -22.64
C GLU A 13 18.48 13.36 -22.35
N HIS A 14 17.81 12.29 -22.79
CA HIS A 14 16.39 12.07 -22.57
C HIS A 14 16.14 10.96 -21.54
N PRO A 15 15.23 11.18 -20.57
CA PRO A 15 14.88 10.15 -19.59
C PRO A 15 14.11 9.00 -20.25
N GLU A 16 14.40 7.79 -19.80
CA GLU A 16 13.70 6.57 -20.24
C GLU A 16 12.26 6.53 -19.72
N SER A 17 11.32 6.07 -20.55
CA SER A 17 9.92 5.95 -20.16
C SER A 17 9.73 4.87 -19.09
N ILE A 18 8.96 5.20 -18.05
CA ILE A 18 8.50 4.23 -17.04
C ILE A 18 7.33 3.35 -17.53
N TYR A 19 6.74 3.68 -18.68
CA TYR A 19 5.58 3.03 -19.27
C TYR A 19 6.00 2.16 -20.47
N ASN A 20 5.48 0.93 -20.55
CA ASN A 20 5.70 0.01 -21.67
C ASN A 20 7.18 -0.18 -22.06
N ASN A 21 8.10 -0.07 -21.10
CA ASN A 21 9.54 -0.22 -21.31
C ASN A 21 10.06 -1.51 -20.66
N PRO A 22 10.15 -2.62 -21.42
CA PRO A 22 10.62 -3.90 -20.88
C PRO A 22 12.11 -3.95 -20.56
N ARG A 23 12.88 -2.95 -20.99
CA ARG A 23 14.33 -2.86 -20.73
C ARG A 23 14.66 -2.09 -19.45
N LEU A 24 13.71 -1.29 -18.95
CA LEU A 24 13.92 -0.42 -17.79
C LEU A 24 14.47 -1.17 -16.57
N TYR A 25 13.79 -2.23 -16.11
CA TYR A 25 14.22 -2.98 -14.92
C TYR A 25 15.56 -3.70 -15.13
N PRO A 26 15.77 -4.41 -16.25
CA PRO A 26 17.07 -5.01 -16.52
C PRO A 26 18.23 -4.01 -16.59
N GLN A 27 17.98 -2.79 -17.08
CA GLN A 27 18.97 -1.71 -17.10
C GLN A 27 19.22 -1.10 -15.72
N MET A 28 18.17 -0.94 -14.89
CA MET A 28 18.28 -0.41 -13.54
C MET A 28 18.94 -1.38 -12.56
N PHE A 29 18.71 -2.69 -12.75
CA PHE A 29 19.18 -3.74 -11.84
C PHE A 29 19.92 -4.85 -12.61
N PRO A 30 21.06 -4.56 -13.26
CA PRO A 30 21.79 -5.55 -14.05
C PRO A 30 22.24 -6.77 -13.22
N TRP A 31 22.42 -6.61 -11.90
CA TRP A 31 22.72 -7.73 -10.99
C TRP A 31 21.51 -8.62 -10.68
N LEU A 32 20.29 -8.11 -10.76
CA LEU A 32 19.06 -8.90 -10.63
C LEU A 32 18.62 -9.53 -11.95
N PHE A 33 19.05 -8.94 -13.07
CA PHE A 33 18.75 -9.38 -14.44
C PHE A 33 20.06 -9.57 -15.24
N PRO A 34 20.86 -10.60 -14.93
CA PRO A 34 22.21 -10.77 -15.49
C PRO A 34 22.26 -10.92 -17.02
N TYR A 35 21.15 -11.31 -17.65
CA TYR A 35 21.03 -11.43 -19.11
C TYR A 35 20.41 -10.19 -19.78
N GLY A 36 20.03 -9.16 -19.03
CA GLY A 36 19.32 -8.01 -19.59
C GLY A 36 17.86 -8.32 -20.01
N LEU A 37 17.32 -9.47 -19.59
CA LEU A 37 16.00 -9.98 -19.97
C LEU A 37 15.07 -10.13 -18.75
N GLY A 38 13.77 -10.21 -18.99
CA GLY A 38 12.78 -10.47 -17.95
C GLY A 38 12.25 -9.24 -17.23
N GLY A 39 12.39 -8.05 -17.82
CA GLY A 39 11.80 -6.82 -17.25
C GLY A 39 10.27 -6.80 -17.28
N LEU A 40 9.69 -5.85 -16.53
CA LEU A 40 8.24 -5.63 -16.49
C LEU A 40 7.67 -5.29 -17.87
N SER A 41 6.38 -5.58 -18.11
CA SER A 41 5.74 -5.31 -19.41
C SER A 41 6.42 -5.97 -20.62
N ASN A 42 7.14 -7.07 -20.40
CA ASN A 42 7.69 -7.91 -21.47
C ASN A 42 6.56 -8.56 -22.29
N THR A 43 6.56 -8.32 -23.60
CA THR A 43 5.57 -8.84 -24.56
C THR A 43 6.00 -10.14 -25.24
N ASN A 44 7.21 -10.63 -24.97
CA ASN A 44 7.75 -11.83 -25.62
C ASN A 44 7.12 -13.15 -25.14
N GLY A 45 6.20 -13.11 -24.17
CA GLY A 45 5.45 -14.28 -23.68
C GLY A 45 4.17 -14.55 -24.47
N TRP A 46 3.60 -15.75 -24.32
CA TRP A 46 2.36 -16.15 -25.00
C TRP A 46 1.12 -15.34 -24.56
N LYS A 47 1.13 -14.79 -23.34
CA LYS A 47 0.11 -13.89 -22.82
C LYS A 47 0.77 -12.69 -22.15
N ARG A 48 0.15 -11.51 -22.31
CA ARG A 48 0.55 -10.31 -21.57
C ARG A 48 0.34 -10.54 -20.08
N LEU A 49 1.42 -10.47 -19.31
CA LEU A 49 1.36 -10.57 -17.86
C LEU A 49 1.07 -9.20 -17.25
N PRO A 50 0.07 -9.05 -16.37
CA PRO A 50 -0.13 -7.81 -15.61
C PRO A 50 1.13 -7.44 -14.83
N GLU A 51 1.48 -6.15 -14.79
CA GLU A 51 2.70 -5.70 -14.12
C GLU A 51 2.72 -6.06 -12.63
N SER A 52 1.59 -5.92 -11.92
CA SER A 52 1.46 -6.29 -10.50
C SER A 52 1.73 -7.78 -10.27
N LEU A 53 1.23 -8.64 -11.16
CA LEU A 53 1.48 -10.08 -11.10
C LEU A 53 2.96 -10.40 -11.38
N HIS A 54 3.57 -9.71 -12.35
CA HIS A 54 4.99 -9.88 -12.65
C HIS A 54 5.87 -9.43 -11.47
N LYS A 55 5.61 -8.26 -10.88
CA LYS A 55 6.31 -7.79 -9.67
C LYS A 55 6.15 -8.78 -8.52
N ARG A 56 4.95 -9.32 -8.31
CA ARG A 56 4.70 -10.38 -7.31
C ARG A 56 5.57 -11.61 -7.59
N GLN A 57 5.69 -12.05 -8.84
CA GLN A 57 6.54 -13.19 -9.20
C GLN A 57 8.02 -12.90 -8.95
N LEU A 58 8.51 -11.71 -9.31
CA LEU A 58 9.89 -11.30 -9.04
C LEU A 58 10.16 -11.25 -7.52
N LEU A 59 9.25 -10.66 -6.75
CA LEU A 59 9.33 -10.68 -5.29
C LEU A 59 9.20 -12.09 -4.73
N MET A 60 8.64 -13.06 -5.42
CA MET A 60 8.53 -14.46 -4.95
C MET A 60 9.54 -15.40 -5.60
N TYR A 61 10.60 -14.84 -6.22
CA TYR A 61 11.63 -15.63 -6.86
C TYR A 61 12.37 -16.52 -5.86
N TYR A 62 12.82 -17.70 -6.34
CA TYR A 62 13.24 -18.82 -5.47
C TYR A 62 14.39 -18.48 -4.52
N ASP A 63 15.37 -17.67 -4.97
CA ASP A 63 16.56 -17.29 -4.19
C ASP A 63 16.37 -16.00 -3.37
N LYS A 64 15.16 -15.40 -3.41
CA LYS A 64 14.80 -14.16 -2.72
C LYS A 64 15.64 -12.94 -3.11
N ARG A 65 16.45 -12.99 -4.17
CA ARG A 65 17.37 -11.88 -4.54
C ARG A 65 16.65 -10.54 -4.73
N PHE A 66 15.45 -10.57 -5.30
CA PHE A 66 14.62 -9.37 -5.51
C PHE A 66 14.01 -8.83 -4.21
N GLN A 67 13.76 -9.71 -3.22
CA GLN A 67 13.26 -9.30 -1.90
C GLN A 67 14.35 -8.64 -1.06
N MET A 68 15.57 -9.17 -1.18
CA MET A 68 16.74 -8.76 -0.40
C MET A 68 17.45 -7.55 -0.99
N ASP A 69 17.16 -7.19 -2.23
CA ASP A 69 17.71 -5.98 -2.84
C ASP A 69 17.18 -4.73 -2.14
N GLN A 70 18.09 -3.81 -1.82
CA GLN A 70 17.78 -2.62 -1.02
C GLN A 70 16.78 -1.68 -1.72
N TYR A 71 16.79 -1.64 -3.06
CA TYR A 71 16.06 -0.64 -3.84
C TYR A 71 14.90 -1.23 -4.63
N PHE A 72 14.99 -2.50 -5.06
CA PHE A 72 14.00 -3.11 -5.92
C PHE A 72 12.56 -3.04 -5.35
N PRO A 73 12.28 -3.45 -4.09
CA PRO A 73 10.91 -3.38 -3.56
C PRO A 73 10.37 -1.94 -3.50
N ILE A 74 11.22 -0.99 -3.13
CA ILE A 74 10.86 0.44 -3.00
C ILE A 74 10.57 1.04 -4.37
N ILE A 75 11.44 0.80 -5.36
CA ILE A 75 11.27 1.30 -6.73
C ILE A 75 10.05 0.65 -7.38
N ALA A 76 9.86 -0.66 -7.21
CA ALA A 76 8.71 -1.38 -7.73
C ALA A 76 7.40 -0.83 -7.17
N PHE A 77 7.35 -0.55 -5.85
CA PHE A 77 6.19 0.07 -5.19
C PHE A 77 5.97 1.50 -5.66
N ASN A 78 7.00 2.35 -5.65
CA ASN A 78 6.89 3.75 -6.06
C ASN A 78 6.41 3.89 -7.50
N GLN A 79 6.92 3.07 -8.41
CA GLN A 79 6.46 3.08 -9.80
C GLN A 79 4.99 2.63 -9.91
N GLU A 80 4.51 1.73 -9.06
CA GLU A 80 3.09 1.37 -8.99
C GLU A 80 2.24 2.57 -8.58
N GLN A 81 2.65 3.27 -7.52
CA GLN A 81 1.96 4.46 -7.03
C GLN A 81 1.92 5.57 -8.09
N ILE A 82 3.05 5.83 -8.77
CA ILE A 82 3.12 6.82 -9.85
C ILE A 82 2.17 6.42 -10.98
N LYS A 83 2.22 5.16 -11.44
CA LYS A 83 1.34 4.69 -12.52
C LYS A 83 -0.14 4.76 -12.15
N SER A 84 -0.51 4.37 -10.92
CA SER A 84 -1.88 4.49 -10.43
C SER A 84 -2.34 5.94 -10.38
N SER A 85 -1.49 6.83 -9.87
CA SER A 85 -1.77 8.27 -9.81
C SER A 85 -1.93 8.89 -11.19
N THR A 86 -1.03 8.58 -12.13
CA THR A 86 -1.10 9.08 -13.50
C THR A 86 -2.31 8.53 -14.24
N THR A 87 -2.65 7.25 -14.04
CA THR A 87 -3.86 6.66 -14.66
C THR A 87 -5.13 7.31 -14.10
N GLY A 88 -5.21 7.51 -12.78
CA GLY A 88 -6.29 8.27 -12.16
C GLY A 88 -6.39 9.69 -12.70
N GLY A 89 -5.25 10.39 -12.81
CA GLY A 89 -5.18 11.72 -13.41
C GLY A 89 -5.63 11.74 -14.88
N PHE A 90 -5.21 10.78 -15.69
CA PHE A 90 -5.60 10.65 -17.09
C PHE A 90 -7.11 10.42 -17.24
N LEU A 91 -7.68 9.46 -16.49
CA LEU A 91 -9.12 9.19 -16.50
C LEU A 91 -9.96 10.40 -16.05
N LEU A 92 -9.37 11.32 -15.31
CA LEU A 92 -10.02 12.55 -14.86
C LEU A 92 -9.83 13.71 -15.84
N ALA A 93 -8.68 13.76 -16.51
CA ALA A 93 -8.45 14.68 -17.62
C ALA A 93 -9.35 14.36 -18.84
N ASP A 94 -9.69 13.10 -19.02
CA ASP A 94 -10.62 12.63 -20.06
C ASP A 94 -12.09 12.84 -19.69
N LYS A 95 -12.40 13.40 -18.51
CA LYS A 95 -13.77 13.78 -18.17
C LYS A 95 -14.13 15.12 -18.77
N ASN A 96 -15.40 15.25 -19.18
CA ASN A 96 -16.00 16.51 -19.63
C ASN A 96 -15.87 17.67 -18.60
N SER A 97 -15.57 17.37 -17.34
CA SER A 97 -15.36 18.37 -16.28
C SER A 97 -13.92 18.89 -16.19
N PHE A 98 -12.96 18.37 -16.95
CA PHE A 98 -11.54 18.73 -16.80
C PHE A 98 -11.26 20.19 -17.16
N GLU A 99 -11.91 20.68 -18.22
CA GLU A 99 -11.78 22.07 -18.65
C GLU A 99 -12.28 23.01 -17.54
N ASP A 100 -13.45 22.72 -16.97
CA ASP A 100 -14.01 23.48 -15.85
C ASP A 100 -13.10 23.46 -14.60
N VAL A 101 -12.47 22.32 -14.30
CA VAL A 101 -11.54 22.19 -13.16
C VAL A 101 -10.28 23.02 -13.41
N THR A 102 -9.75 22.98 -14.63
CA THR A 102 -8.54 23.72 -15.01
C THR A 102 -8.80 25.22 -15.02
N GLU A 103 -9.94 25.66 -15.55
CA GLU A 103 -10.36 27.05 -15.51
C GLU A 103 -10.51 27.54 -14.06
N ARG A 104 -11.17 26.76 -13.19
CA ARG A 104 -11.26 27.07 -11.75
C ARG A 104 -9.90 27.17 -11.08
N LEU A 105 -8.96 26.28 -11.42
CA LEU A 105 -7.62 26.28 -10.85
C LEU A 105 -6.83 27.53 -11.26
N LEU A 106 -7.02 28.01 -12.49
CA LEU A 106 -6.39 29.23 -13.01
C LEU A 106 -7.09 30.51 -12.50
N SER A 107 -8.40 30.46 -12.28
CA SER A 107 -9.20 31.61 -11.84
C SER A 107 -9.21 31.81 -10.32
N ILE A 108 -8.60 30.89 -9.56
CA ILE A 108 -8.70 30.92 -8.09
C ILE A 108 -7.97 32.12 -7.50
N ASN A 109 -8.61 32.74 -6.50
CA ASN A 109 -7.98 33.83 -5.77
C ASN A 109 -6.95 33.27 -4.78
N THR A 110 -5.67 33.52 -5.05
CA THR A 110 -4.54 33.03 -4.25
C THR A 110 -4.49 33.61 -2.83
N THR A 111 -5.02 34.82 -2.60
CA THR A 111 -5.07 35.42 -1.26
C THR A 111 -6.21 34.84 -0.42
N THR A 112 -7.34 34.52 -1.05
CA THR A 112 -8.42 33.77 -0.40
C THR A 112 -7.94 32.36 -0.02
N LEU A 113 -7.27 31.67 -0.93
CA LEU A 113 -6.73 30.32 -0.70
C LEU A 113 -5.73 30.29 0.46
N SER A 114 -4.80 31.26 0.53
CA SER A 114 -3.80 31.33 1.62
C SER A 114 -4.44 31.63 2.97
N THR A 115 -5.44 32.51 2.99
CA THR A 115 -6.22 32.82 4.20
C THR A 115 -7.00 31.59 4.68
N LEU A 116 -7.66 30.87 3.76
CA LEU A 116 -8.35 29.61 4.03
C LEU A 116 -7.39 28.55 4.58
N ALA A 117 -6.23 28.38 3.95
CA ALA A 117 -5.21 27.43 4.39
C ALA A 117 -4.72 27.75 5.81
N ALA A 118 -4.50 29.03 6.13
CA ALA A 118 -4.09 29.45 7.47
C ALA A 118 -5.16 29.18 8.54
N ARG A 119 -6.45 29.39 8.21
CA ARG A 119 -7.58 29.10 9.11
C ARG A 119 -7.76 27.60 9.34
N LEU A 120 -7.69 26.81 8.26
CA LEU A 120 -7.76 25.35 8.34
C LEU A 120 -6.57 24.76 9.12
N ALA A 121 -5.37 25.31 8.96
CA ALA A 121 -4.18 24.90 9.73
C ALA A 121 -4.32 25.16 11.24
N LYS A 122 -5.11 26.16 11.64
CA LYS A 122 -5.46 26.44 13.05
C LYS A 122 -6.56 25.54 13.60
N GLY A 123 -7.15 24.67 12.77
CA GLY A 123 -8.22 23.76 13.17
C GLY A 123 -9.61 24.40 13.21
N GLU A 124 -9.81 25.56 12.56
CA GLU A 124 -11.13 26.18 12.45
C GLU A 124 -12.06 25.35 11.54
N ASN A 125 -13.31 25.14 11.96
CA ASN A 125 -14.36 24.64 11.09
C ASN A 125 -14.82 25.77 10.16
N VAL A 126 -14.23 25.82 8.95
CA VAL A 126 -14.54 26.86 7.97
C VAL A 126 -15.68 26.41 7.08
N THR A 127 -16.84 27.08 7.19
CA THR A 127 -17.89 27.05 6.17
C THR A 127 -17.63 28.19 5.18
N PRO A 128 -17.70 27.94 3.86
CA PRO A 128 -17.53 29.01 2.88
C PRO A 128 -18.60 30.08 3.09
N SER A 129 -18.14 31.33 3.15
CA SER A 129 -18.98 32.50 3.41
C SER A 129 -19.13 33.41 2.19
N ASN A 130 -18.23 33.27 1.22
CA ASN A 130 -18.20 34.06 0.01
C ASN A 130 -17.91 33.16 -1.21
N LYS A 131 -18.25 33.66 -2.40
CA LYS A 131 -18.10 32.91 -3.66
C LYS A 131 -16.65 32.46 -3.90
N TYR A 132 -15.66 33.26 -3.52
CA TYR A 132 -14.24 32.90 -3.66
C TYR A 132 -13.85 31.73 -2.75
N GLU A 133 -14.39 31.65 -1.54
CA GLU A 133 -14.23 30.51 -0.63
C GLU A 133 -14.97 29.29 -1.17
N GLU A 134 -16.20 29.44 -1.68
CA GLU A 134 -16.94 28.34 -2.34
C GLU A 134 -16.14 27.72 -3.49
N ASP A 135 -15.56 28.56 -4.36
CA ASP A 135 -14.71 28.12 -5.47
C ASP A 135 -13.46 27.37 -4.97
N CYS A 136 -12.84 27.82 -3.86
CA CYS A 136 -11.72 27.12 -3.23
C CYS A 136 -12.13 25.74 -2.69
N PHE A 137 -13.30 25.63 -2.05
CA PHE A 137 -13.81 24.35 -1.56
C PHE A 137 -14.21 23.40 -2.70
N GLN A 138 -14.75 23.94 -3.79
CA GLN A 138 -15.07 23.15 -4.97
C GLN A 138 -13.78 22.61 -5.61
N LEU A 139 -12.72 23.42 -5.71
CA LEU A 139 -11.43 22.94 -6.19
C LEU A 139 -10.84 21.86 -5.28
N LEU A 140 -10.92 22.02 -3.96
CA LEU A 140 -10.49 20.99 -3.01
C LEU A 140 -11.27 19.68 -3.19
N LYS A 141 -12.57 19.75 -3.47
CA LYS A 141 -13.41 18.58 -3.74
C LYS A 141 -13.01 17.90 -5.05
N ASP A 142 -12.72 18.68 -6.08
CA ASP A 142 -12.23 18.18 -7.38
C ASP A 142 -10.87 17.48 -7.21
N LEU A 143 -9.96 18.06 -6.42
CA LEU A 143 -8.66 17.46 -6.06
C LEU A 143 -8.80 16.21 -5.18
N ASP A 144 -9.71 16.23 -4.19
CA ASP A 144 -10.02 15.07 -3.37
C ASP A 144 -10.47 13.90 -4.26
N HIS A 145 -11.36 14.18 -5.23
CA HIS A 145 -11.85 13.19 -6.20
C HIS A 145 -10.69 12.60 -7.02
N ILE A 146 -9.69 13.41 -7.36
CA ILE A 146 -8.46 12.95 -8.03
C ILE A 146 -7.61 12.05 -7.13
N GLY A 147 -7.40 12.45 -5.87
CA GLY A 147 -6.59 11.69 -4.91
C GLY A 147 -7.17 10.32 -4.54
N GLY A 148 -8.46 10.09 -4.75
CA GLY A 148 -9.15 8.83 -4.40
C GLY A 148 -8.59 7.57 -5.06
N HIS A 149 -7.96 7.69 -6.23
CA HIS A 149 -7.42 6.57 -6.99
C HIS A 149 -5.99 6.14 -6.57
N VAL A 150 -5.41 6.83 -5.59
CA VAL A 150 -4.08 6.53 -5.05
C VAL A 150 -4.23 5.88 -3.68
N GLU A 151 -3.74 4.65 -3.55
CA GLU A 151 -3.79 3.93 -2.27
C GLU A 151 -3.01 4.70 -1.19
N GLY A 152 -3.63 4.86 -0.01
CA GLY A 152 -3.00 5.57 1.11
C GLY A 152 -3.10 7.10 1.04
N SER A 153 -3.74 7.66 0.02
CA SER A 153 -4.04 9.10 -0.07
C SER A 153 -4.98 9.58 1.05
N LEU A 154 -5.03 10.89 1.27
CA LEU A 154 -5.97 11.49 2.23
C LEU A 154 -7.43 11.16 1.87
N THR A 155 -7.76 11.16 0.58
CA THR A 155 -9.08 10.81 0.08
C THR A 155 -9.40 9.33 0.30
N SER A 156 -8.45 8.42 0.02
CA SER A 156 -8.62 6.98 0.31
C SER A 156 -8.91 6.75 1.80
N LYS A 157 -8.20 7.45 2.70
CA LYS A 157 -8.48 7.41 4.14
C LYS A 157 -9.86 7.96 4.51
N LYS A 158 -10.32 9.01 3.82
CA LYS A 158 -11.67 9.57 3.99
C LYS A 158 -12.75 8.58 3.54
N TYR A 159 -12.54 7.86 2.44
CA TYR A 159 -13.45 6.81 1.99
C TYR A 159 -13.49 5.63 2.97
N MET A 160 -12.35 5.12 3.45
CA MET A 160 -12.33 4.06 4.46
C MET A 160 -13.11 4.45 5.73
N ARG A 161 -12.99 5.71 6.16
CA ARG A 161 -13.78 6.23 7.29
C ARG A 161 -15.27 6.26 6.98
N ASN A 162 -15.68 6.67 5.78
CA ASN A 162 -17.07 6.65 5.37
C ASN A 162 -17.65 5.23 5.30
N GLU A 163 -16.85 4.24 4.88
CA GLU A 163 -17.21 2.82 4.90
C GLU A 163 -17.43 2.30 6.32
N ILE A 164 -16.56 2.68 7.26
CA ILE A 164 -16.76 2.34 8.68
C ILE A 164 -18.05 2.98 9.20
N TRP A 165 -18.30 4.25 8.91
CA TRP A 165 -19.52 4.93 9.35
C TRP A 165 -20.79 4.31 8.75
N SER A 166 -20.77 3.92 7.46
CA SER A 166 -21.91 3.25 6.83
C SER A 166 -22.14 1.86 7.42
N LEU A 167 -21.07 1.13 7.76
CA LEU A 167 -21.17 -0.16 8.43
C LEU A 167 -21.77 0.00 9.84
N ILE A 168 -21.33 1.02 10.60
CA ILE A 168 -21.88 1.33 11.92
C ILE A 168 -23.36 1.72 11.83
N ALA A 169 -23.74 2.53 10.83
CA ALA A 169 -25.13 2.90 10.63
C ALA A 169 -26.02 1.68 10.29
N TYR A 170 -25.49 0.70 9.55
CA TYR A 170 -26.23 -0.48 9.13
C TYR A 170 -26.28 -1.60 10.18
N LYS A 171 -25.16 -1.87 10.87
CA LYS A 171 -25.01 -2.99 11.82
C LYS A 171 -25.08 -2.57 13.30
N GLY A 172 -24.96 -1.28 13.60
CA GLY A 172 -24.85 -0.76 14.96
C GLY A 172 -23.42 -0.51 15.39
N ALA A 173 -23.26 -0.12 16.65
CA ALA A 173 -21.94 0.17 17.22
C ALA A 173 -21.12 -1.13 17.39
N PRO A 174 -19.82 -1.09 17.04
CA PRO A 174 -18.94 -2.25 17.06
C PRO A 174 -18.85 -2.86 18.46
N SER A 175 -19.04 -4.17 18.56
CA SER A 175 -18.87 -4.91 19.80
C SER A 175 -17.41 -4.90 20.27
N TRP A 176 -16.46 -4.92 19.33
CA TRP A 176 -15.03 -4.98 19.64
C TRP A 176 -14.20 -4.09 18.69
N PHE A 177 -13.19 -3.44 19.28
CA PHE A 177 -12.12 -2.77 18.55
C PHE A 177 -10.78 -3.42 18.91
N ILE A 178 -10.17 -4.11 17.95
CA ILE A 178 -8.95 -4.88 18.17
C ILE A 178 -7.81 -4.28 17.35
N THR A 179 -6.72 -3.94 18.03
CA THR A 179 -5.46 -3.61 17.37
C THR A 179 -4.44 -4.70 17.69
N PHE A 180 -3.89 -5.34 16.66
CA PHE A 180 -2.84 -6.33 16.85
C PHE A 180 -1.70 -6.11 15.84
N ALA A 181 -0.48 -6.30 16.34
CA ALA A 181 0.75 -6.22 15.56
C ALA A 181 1.55 -7.50 15.83
N PRO A 182 1.50 -8.49 14.91
CA PRO A 182 2.26 -9.73 15.06
C PRO A 182 3.76 -9.44 15.24
N ALA A 183 4.38 -10.08 16.23
CA ALA A 183 5.81 -9.91 16.51
C ALA A 183 6.67 -10.71 15.51
N ASP A 184 6.92 -10.12 14.33
CA ASP A 184 7.69 -10.69 13.23
C ASP A 184 9.08 -11.21 13.62
N VAL A 185 9.86 -10.46 14.41
CA VAL A 185 11.20 -10.86 14.84
C VAL A 185 11.23 -12.04 15.82
N GLN A 186 10.10 -12.37 16.45
CA GLN A 186 10.00 -13.46 17.43
C GLN A 186 9.29 -14.69 16.86
N HIS A 187 8.58 -14.56 15.75
CA HIS A 187 7.71 -15.62 15.24
C HIS A 187 8.46 -16.59 14.30
N PRO A 188 8.45 -17.91 14.58
CA PRO A 188 9.21 -18.88 13.77
C PRO A 188 8.85 -18.89 12.29
N ILE A 189 7.57 -18.72 11.95
CA ILE A 189 7.13 -18.65 10.54
C ILE A 189 7.67 -17.40 9.82
N ALA A 190 7.78 -16.26 10.52
CA ALA A 190 8.37 -15.06 9.92
C ALA A 190 9.85 -15.26 9.60
N LEU A 191 10.58 -15.89 10.53
CA LEU A 191 11.98 -16.26 10.34
C LEU A 191 12.14 -17.29 9.21
N TYR A 192 11.22 -18.26 9.10
CA TYR A 192 11.18 -19.20 7.98
C TYR A 192 11.00 -18.47 6.63
N TYR A 193 10.06 -17.53 6.55
CA TYR A 193 9.88 -16.72 5.34
C TYR A 193 11.09 -15.83 5.02
N ALA A 194 11.87 -15.41 6.01
CA ALA A 194 13.10 -14.64 5.78
C ALA A 194 14.31 -15.52 5.41
N SER A 195 14.44 -16.71 6.00
CA SER A 195 15.62 -17.60 5.90
C SER A 195 15.88 -18.15 4.50
N THR A 196 17.15 -18.30 4.09
CA THR A 196 17.56 -18.68 2.72
C THR A 196 17.52 -20.17 2.40
N GLY A 197 16.93 -21.02 3.27
CA GLY A 197 16.58 -22.40 2.89
C GLY A 197 17.13 -23.50 3.81
N GLN A 198 17.00 -23.36 5.13
CA GLN A 198 17.30 -24.46 6.05
C GLN A 198 16.02 -25.18 6.49
N THR A 199 16.12 -26.51 6.64
CA THR A 199 15.11 -27.35 7.30
C THR A 199 14.80 -26.74 8.66
N PHE A 200 13.53 -26.48 8.94
CA PHE A 200 13.11 -25.87 10.20
C PHE A 200 13.35 -26.85 11.36
N GLN A 201 14.55 -26.82 11.92
CA GLN A 201 14.84 -27.26 13.28
C GLN A 201 14.91 -26.00 14.14
N PRO A 202 14.15 -25.91 15.24
CA PRO A 202 14.06 -24.71 16.06
C PRO A 202 15.32 -24.51 16.90
N ASP A 203 16.46 -24.26 16.27
CA ASP A 203 17.53 -23.53 16.91
C ASP A 203 17.12 -22.05 16.93
N LEU A 204 16.75 -21.57 18.11
CA LEU A 204 16.36 -20.19 18.31
C LEU A 204 17.56 -19.30 18.03
N LEU A 205 17.60 -18.71 16.83
CA LEU A 205 18.62 -17.75 16.44
C LEU A 205 18.76 -16.64 17.50
N PRO A 206 19.99 -16.20 17.81
CA PRO A 206 20.21 -15.06 18.69
C PRO A 206 19.37 -13.84 18.29
N LYS A 207 18.94 -13.04 19.28
CA LYS A 207 18.08 -11.87 19.06
C LYS A 207 18.62 -10.96 17.95
N ASP A 208 19.92 -10.70 17.92
CA ASP A 208 20.54 -9.80 16.96
C ASP A 208 20.49 -10.34 15.53
N GLU A 209 20.63 -11.66 15.35
CA GLU A 209 20.50 -12.29 14.04
C GLU A 209 19.06 -12.24 13.53
N ARG A 210 18.08 -12.46 14.40
CA ARG A 210 16.65 -12.35 14.04
C ARG A 210 16.29 -10.95 13.55
N ILE A 211 16.76 -9.92 14.25
CA ILE A 211 16.54 -8.53 13.86
C ILE A 211 17.20 -8.24 12.50
N LYS A 212 18.45 -8.70 12.30
CA LYS A 212 19.15 -8.54 11.02
C LYS A 212 18.39 -9.22 9.87
N LEU A 213 17.93 -10.46 10.04
CA LEU A 213 17.20 -11.19 9.00
C LEU A 213 15.92 -10.49 8.55
N ILE A 214 15.09 -10.03 9.49
CA ILE A 214 13.87 -9.29 9.16
C ILE A 214 14.20 -7.93 8.53
N ALA A 215 15.23 -7.24 9.01
CA ALA A 215 15.66 -5.97 8.43
C ALA A 215 16.20 -6.13 6.99
N THR A 216 16.86 -7.25 6.68
CA THR A 216 17.38 -7.55 5.35
C THR A 216 16.28 -8.03 4.39
N ASN A 217 15.22 -8.66 4.90
CA ASN A 217 14.08 -9.13 4.08
C ASN A 217 12.74 -8.51 4.52
N PRO A 218 12.45 -7.25 4.15
CA PRO A 218 11.18 -6.61 4.52
C PRO A 218 9.95 -7.30 3.91
N VAL A 219 10.11 -7.97 2.76
CA VAL A 219 9.03 -8.71 2.09
C VAL A 219 8.59 -9.91 2.93
N ALA A 220 9.53 -10.59 3.60
CA ALA A 220 9.21 -11.68 4.52
C ALA A 220 8.36 -11.21 5.70
N GLY A 221 8.68 -10.04 6.28
CA GLY A 221 7.88 -9.42 7.34
C GLY A 221 6.45 -9.12 6.88
N ALA A 222 6.29 -8.54 5.68
CA ALA A 222 4.98 -8.27 5.09
C ALA A 222 4.16 -9.55 4.83
N ARG A 223 4.80 -10.63 4.37
CA ARG A 223 4.15 -11.93 4.16
C ARG A 223 3.67 -12.56 5.47
N PHE A 224 4.52 -12.51 6.49
CA PHE A 224 4.15 -12.99 7.81
C PHE A 224 2.95 -12.23 8.36
N PHE A 225 2.96 -10.90 8.25
CA PHE A 225 1.86 -10.06 8.67
C PHE A 225 0.55 -10.41 7.94
N ASP A 226 0.56 -10.50 6.60
CA ASP A 226 -0.61 -10.89 5.80
C ASP A 226 -1.16 -12.26 6.22
N MET A 227 -0.29 -13.25 6.42
CA MET A 227 -0.68 -14.57 6.90
C MET A 227 -1.34 -14.50 8.28
N MET A 228 -0.74 -13.79 9.24
CA MET A 228 -1.28 -13.65 10.59
C MET A 228 -2.64 -12.94 10.61
N VAL A 229 -2.82 -11.91 9.79
CA VAL A 229 -4.10 -11.21 9.66
C VAL A 229 -5.17 -12.13 9.10
N LYS A 230 -4.86 -12.90 8.04
CA LYS A 230 -5.79 -13.87 7.46
C LYS A 230 -6.17 -14.99 8.44
N LEU A 231 -5.19 -15.50 9.18
CA LEU A 231 -5.43 -16.51 10.22
C LEU A 231 -6.26 -15.95 11.38
N PHE A 232 -6.02 -14.70 11.78
CA PHE A 232 -6.84 -14.02 12.78
C PHE A 232 -8.29 -13.87 12.33
N ILE A 233 -8.52 -13.37 11.11
CA ILE A 233 -9.88 -13.21 10.56
C ILE A 233 -10.59 -14.57 10.46
N ARG A 234 -9.91 -15.61 9.97
CA ARG A 234 -10.51 -16.92 9.81
C ARG A 234 -10.75 -17.64 11.13
N HIS A 235 -9.73 -17.75 11.97
CA HIS A 235 -9.76 -18.64 13.14
C HIS A 235 -10.12 -17.94 14.44
N VAL A 236 -9.80 -16.64 14.59
CA VAL A 236 -10.17 -15.90 15.80
C VAL A 236 -11.53 -15.24 15.64
N LEU A 237 -11.83 -14.70 14.46
CA LEU A 237 -13.15 -14.09 14.20
C LEU A 237 -14.17 -15.10 13.64
N GLY A 238 -13.74 -16.27 13.19
CA GLY A 238 -14.65 -17.27 12.61
C GLY A 238 -15.19 -16.92 11.23
N VAL A 239 -14.65 -15.90 10.56
CA VAL A 239 -15.16 -15.43 9.26
C VAL A 239 -14.80 -16.45 8.17
N HIS A 240 -15.82 -16.91 7.44
CA HIS A 240 -15.69 -17.97 6.42
C HIS A 240 -15.02 -19.24 6.98
N SER A 241 -15.39 -19.62 8.21
CA SER A 241 -14.93 -20.83 8.86
C SER A 241 -16.10 -21.70 9.29
N ASP A 242 -15.84 -22.98 9.56
CA ASP A 242 -16.85 -23.95 9.99
C ASP A 242 -17.12 -23.89 11.51
N HIS A 243 -16.64 -22.85 12.19
CA HIS A 243 -16.75 -22.66 13.63
C HIS A 243 -17.03 -21.19 13.96
N ASP A 244 -17.61 -20.95 15.14
CA ASP A 244 -17.78 -19.59 15.65
C ASP A 244 -16.44 -18.95 15.99
N GLY A 245 -16.39 -17.62 15.94
CA GLY A 245 -15.23 -16.88 16.41
C GLY A 245 -15.09 -16.95 17.93
N LEU A 246 -13.92 -16.61 18.44
CA LEU A 246 -13.66 -16.46 19.88
C LEU A 246 -14.63 -15.47 20.55
N TYR A 247 -15.11 -14.49 19.79
CA TYR A 247 -16.03 -13.45 20.25
C TYR A 247 -17.50 -13.76 19.92
N GLY A 248 -17.80 -14.99 19.46
CA GLY A 248 -19.12 -15.40 18.97
C GLY A 248 -19.24 -15.32 17.44
N GLU A 249 -20.47 -15.38 16.93
CA GLU A 249 -20.75 -15.32 15.50
C GLU A 249 -20.48 -13.90 14.95
N THR A 250 -19.54 -13.79 14.01
CA THR A 250 -19.17 -12.49 13.42
C THR A 250 -20.18 -12.08 12.36
N SER A 251 -20.94 -11.01 12.64
CA SER A 251 -21.94 -10.44 11.72
C SER A 251 -21.32 -9.54 10.64
N ALA A 252 -20.23 -8.86 10.99
CA ALA A 252 -19.47 -7.98 10.12
C ALA A 252 -18.10 -7.67 10.73
N TYR A 253 -17.11 -7.41 9.88
CA TYR A 253 -15.81 -6.91 10.30
C TYR A 253 -15.31 -5.85 9.29
N TYR A 254 -14.49 -4.93 9.77
CA TYR A 254 -13.79 -3.96 8.93
C TYR A 254 -12.33 -3.86 9.40
N GLY A 255 -11.38 -4.19 8.53
CA GLY A 255 -9.96 -4.21 8.85
C GLY A 255 -9.18 -3.19 8.03
N THR A 256 -8.40 -2.34 8.70
CA THR A 256 -7.42 -1.47 8.05
C THR A 256 -6.01 -1.83 8.48
N VAL A 257 -5.08 -1.81 7.51
CA VAL A 257 -3.65 -1.97 7.77
C VAL A 257 -3.04 -0.59 7.90
N GLU A 258 -2.35 -0.34 9.02
CA GLU A 258 -1.62 0.90 9.24
C GLU A 258 -0.18 0.61 9.66
N GLN A 259 0.74 1.43 9.15
CA GLN A 259 2.12 1.41 9.63
C GLN A 259 2.21 2.21 10.93
N GLN A 260 2.51 1.56 12.05
CA GLN A 260 2.48 2.19 13.39
C GLN A 260 3.86 2.70 13.85
N ALA A 261 4.95 2.35 13.16
CA ALA A 261 6.32 2.80 13.46
C ALA A 261 7.26 2.49 12.27
N PRO A 262 8.50 3.03 12.21
CA PRO A 262 9.47 2.52 11.24
C PRO A 262 9.69 1.04 11.52
N LYS A 263 9.26 0.18 10.59
CA LYS A 263 9.40 -1.29 10.63
C LYS A 263 8.37 -2.09 11.44
N LYS A 264 7.21 -1.53 11.83
CA LYS A 264 6.11 -2.34 12.39
C LYS A 264 4.81 -2.13 11.62
N TYR A 265 4.32 -3.23 11.06
CA TYR A 265 2.97 -3.32 10.50
C TYR A 265 1.98 -3.65 11.63
N GLY A 266 0.94 -2.83 11.76
CA GLY A 266 -0.17 -3.08 12.69
C GLY A 266 -1.47 -3.19 11.91
N THR A 267 -2.37 -4.06 12.36
CA THR A 267 -3.75 -4.10 11.87
C THR A 267 -4.67 -3.51 12.93
N LYS A 268 -5.55 -2.61 12.50
CA LYS A 268 -6.71 -2.17 13.29
C LYS A 268 -7.94 -2.84 12.71
N CYS A 269 -8.70 -3.54 13.53
CA CYS A 269 -9.90 -4.25 13.12
C CYS A 269 -11.08 -3.87 14.01
N TRP A 270 -12.16 -3.42 13.36
CA TRP A 270 -13.48 -3.23 13.94
C TRP A 270 -14.29 -4.50 13.71
N ILE A 271 -14.96 -4.99 14.75
CA ILE A 271 -15.71 -6.24 14.70
C ILE A 271 -17.09 -6.02 15.31
N GLN A 272 -18.11 -6.47 14.58
CA GLN A 272 -19.48 -6.58 15.07
C GLN A 272 -19.85 -8.05 15.20
N THR A 273 -20.11 -8.48 16.42
CA THR A 273 -20.67 -9.81 16.70
C THR A 273 -22.20 -9.75 16.66
N LEU A 274 -22.86 -10.84 16.26
CA LEU A 274 -24.29 -10.98 16.51
C LEU A 274 -24.48 -11.06 18.03
N ASN A 275 -25.23 -10.12 18.60
CA ASN A 275 -25.79 -10.37 19.93
C ASN A 275 -26.81 -11.49 19.79
N SER A 276 -26.69 -12.53 20.60
CA SER A 276 -27.71 -13.56 20.79
C SER A 276 -28.99 -13.04 21.47
N ASP A 277 -29.11 -11.73 21.69
CA ASP A 277 -30.19 -11.12 22.45
C ASP A 277 -31.01 -10.20 21.55
N LYS A 278 -31.76 -10.83 20.64
CA LYS A 278 -33.00 -10.30 20.04
C LYS A 278 -34.03 -11.42 19.96
N GLU A 279 -34.50 -11.85 21.12
CA GLU A 279 -35.92 -12.17 21.37
C GLU A 279 -36.42 -11.31 22.52
#